data_AF-A0A396CJG2-F1
#
_entry.id   AF-A0A396CJG2-F1
#
_cell.length_a   1.000
_cell.length_b   1.000
_cell.length_c   1.000
_cell.angle_alpha   90.00
_cell.angle_beta   90.00
_cell.angle_gamma   90.00
#
_symmetry.space_group_name_H-M   'P 1'
#
loop_
_entity.id
_entity.type
_entity.pdbx_description
1 polymer ?
#
loop_
_entity_poly.entity_id
_entity_poly.type
_entity_poly.pdbx_seq_one_letter_code
_entity_poly.pdbx_strand_id
1 'polypeptide(L)'
;MFKMLFSDAATEYMADKGKRLRATTLEGYRSAIRCHLMPQWGGREIETISFEEVQDWVDGFDLPGAAEKAYKTFRQIYRWVLRRHQLRIWDVTQGVELPKKPTVRRPTLTAEQERVTLKAIVGQPFEAAVLLGAALGLRRCEACAVRIEDVDWRSGWVHVRRGLHVVGGEVVETGCKTKLSDRKLKLPRFALERLRAIRGTRRSGRLCLLDPNAVARRFRAFCKRFGLPHVPMTCLRHSWATISLEHGAAIEDIAVALGHSTVNTAMSHYLQSFRTVVARASDSYTAAMEW
;
A
#
# COMPACT_ATOMS: atom_id res chain seq x y z
N MET A 1 24.52 -34.67 -13.21
CA MET A 1 24.65 -33.72 -12.10
C MET A 1 24.17 -32.38 -12.63
N PHE A 2 23.07 -31.84 -12.10
CA PHE A 2 22.51 -30.58 -12.58
C PHE A 2 23.32 -29.44 -11.95
N LYS A 3 24.03 -28.68 -12.78
CA LYS A 3 24.85 -27.55 -12.33
C LYS A 3 24.21 -26.26 -12.80
N MET A 4 23.44 -25.63 -11.91
CA MET A 4 22.86 -24.32 -12.13
C MET A 4 23.17 -23.44 -10.94
N LEU A 5 23.80 -22.30 -11.20
CA LEU A 5 24.02 -21.27 -10.19
C LEU A 5 22.72 -20.54 -9.88
N PHE A 6 22.59 -20.06 -8.65
CA PHE A 6 21.43 -19.27 -8.25
C PHE A 6 21.29 -17.97 -9.07
N SER A 7 22.40 -17.37 -9.51
CA SER A 7 22.40 -16.18 -10.38
C SER A 7 21.67 -16.44 -11.71
N ASP A 8 21.92 -17.60 -12.32
CA ASP A 8 21.34 -17.98 -13.60
C ASP A 8 19.85 -18.27 -13.41
N ALA A 9 19.52 -18.99 -12.35
CA ALA A 9 18.14 -19.25 -11.96
C ALA A 9 17.34 -17.97 -11.71
N ALA A 10 17.93 -17.00 -11.01
CA ALA A 10 17.28 -15.72 -10.77
C ALA A 10 17.04 -14.96 -12.08
N THR A 11 17.99 -15.01 -13.02
CA THR A 11 17.86 -14.38 -14.34
C THR A 11 16.74 -15.02 -15.16
N GLU A 12 16.71 -16.35 -15.26
CA GLU A 12 15.66 -17.08 -15.98
C GLU A 12 14.28 -16.89 -15.33
N TYR A 13 14.22 -16.94 -14.00
CA TYR A 13 12.99 -16.69 -13.25
C TYR A 13 12.43 -15.30 -13.56
N MET A 14 13.28 -14.28 -13.55
CA MET A 14 12.87 -12.91 -13.82
C MET A 14 12.40 -12.72 -15.27
N ALA A 15 13.04 -13.40 -16.23
CA ALA A 15 12.60 -13.41 -17.63
C ALA A 15 11.23 -14.09 -17.81
N ASP A 16 10.98 -15.26 -17.18
CA ASP A 16 9.69 -15.94 -17.25
C ASP A 16 8.58 -15.15 -16.55
N LYS A 17 8.82 -14.67 -15.33
CA LYS A 17 7.85 -13.87 -14.59
C LYS A 17 7.60 -12.50 -15.20
N GLY A 18 8.59 -11.94 -15.88
CA GLY A 18 8.49 -10.69 -16.64
C GLY A 18 7.33 -10.70 -17.64
N LYS A 19 7.00 -11.86 -18.20
CA LYS A 19 5.91 -12.03 -19.18
C LYS A 19 4.51 -11.84 -18.60
N ARG A 20 4.34 -12.00 -17.28
CA ARG A 20 3.01 -12.09 -16.64
C ARG A 20 2.81 -11.12 -15.47
N LEU A 21 3.88 -10.64 -14.87
CA LEU A 21 3.81 -9.77 -13.68
C LEU A 21 3.91 -8.29 -14.04
N ARG A 22 3.23 -7.46 -13.25
CA ARG A 22 3.33 -5.99 -13.37
C ARG A 22 4.75 -5.53 -13.05
N ALA A 23 5.18 -4.45 -13.72
CA ALA A 23 6.52 -3.87 -13.54
C ALA A 23 6.85 -3.55 -12.07
N THR A 24 5.88 -3.08 -11.29
CA THR A 24 6.05 -2.80 -9.85
C THR A 24 6.33 -4.04 -9.01
N THR A 25 5.75 -5.19 -9.39
CA THR A 25 6.01 -6.47 -8.73
C THR A 25 7.41 -6.96 -9.07
N LEU A 26 7.82 -6.85 -10.34
CA LEU A 26 9.17 -7.20 -10.78
C LEU A 26 10.23 -6.35 -10.10
N GLU A 27 9.97 -5.05 -9.90
CA GLU A 27 10.88 -4.17 -9.18
C GLU A 27 11.07 -4.62 -7.72
N GLY A 28 9.99 -5.08 -7.08
CA GLY A 28 10.05 -5.68 -5.75
C GLY A 28 10.98 -6.90 -5.69
N TYR A 29 10.93 -7.76 -6.71
CA TYR A 29 11.82 -8.92 -6.85
C TYR A 29 13.25 -8.51 -7.16
N ARG A 30 13.50 -7.60 -8.11
CA ARG A 30 14.84 -7.07 -8.43
C ARG A 30 15.52 -6.51 -7.19
N SER A 31 14.79 -5.73 -6.40
CA SER A 31 15.30 -5.19 -5.14
C SER A 31 15.70 -6.29 -4.15
N ALA A 32 14.85 -7.30 -3.93
CA ALA A 32 15.17 -8.40 -3.02
C ALA A 32 16.36 -9.22 -3.54
N ILE A 33 16.36 -9.54 -4.84
CA ILE A 33 17.43 -10.27 -5.51
C ILE A 33 18.76 -9.54 -5.32
N ARG A 34 18.84 -8.28 -5.73
CA ARG A 34 20.07 -7.48 -5.66
C ARG A 34 20.57 -7.28 -4.23
N CYS A 35 19.68 -6.93 -3.30
CA CYS A 35 20.08 -6.54 -1.95
C CYS A 35 20.35 -7.71 -1.01
N HIS A 36 19.72 -8.87 -1.23
CA HIS A 36 19.74 -9.96 -0.25
C HIS A 36 20.13 -11.31 -0.85
N LEU A 37 19.66 -11.65 -2.07
CA LEU A 37 19.90 -12.98 -2.61
C LEU A 37 21.21 -13.08 -3.37
N MET A 38 21.56 -12.09 -4.19
CA MET A 38 22.82 -12.12 -4.95
C MET A 38 24.06 -12.13 -4.06
N PRO A 39 24.15 -11.31 -2.99
CA PRO A 39 25.30 -11.35 -2.09
C PRO A 39 25.50 -12.70 -1.41
N GLN A 40 24.42 -13.39 -1.03
CA GLN A 40 24.48 -14.65 -0.29
C GLN A 40 24.57 -15.88 -1.20
N TRP A 41 23.70 -15.94 -2.22
CA TRP A 41 23.43 -17.17 -2.96
C TRP A 41 23.93 -17.14 -4.40
N GLY A 42 24.29 -15.96 -4.95
CA GLY A 42 24.51 -15.79 -6.40
C GLY A 42 25.45 -16.82 -7.01
N GLY A 43 26.59 -17.08 -6.38
CA GLY A 43 27.59 -18.05 -6.83
C GLY A 43 27.40 -19.48 -6.34
N ARG A 44 26.29 -19.79 -5.64
CA ARG A 44 26.01 -21.14 -5.12
C ARG A 44 25.24 -21.95 -6.14
N GLU A 45 25.58 -23.24 -6.26
CA GLU A 45 24.79 -24.20 -7.02
C GLU A 45 23.50 -24.53 -6.24
N ILE A 46 22.36 -24.57 -6.94
CA ILE A 46 21.05 -24.74 -6.29
C ILE A 46 20.96 -26.04 -5.49
N GLU A 47 21.54 -27.14 -5.97
CA GLU A 47 21.50 -28.45 -5.28
C GLU A 47 22.34 -28.47 -3.99
N THR A 48 23.26 -27.53 -3.83
CA THR A 48 24.19 -27.46 -2.68
C THR A 48 23.71 -26.59 -1.54
N ILE A 49 22.57 -25.91 -1.69
CA ILE A 49 22.00 -25.06 -0.65
C ILE A 49 21.29 -25.98 0.34
N SER A 50 21.63 -25.89 1.63
CA SER A 50 21.00 -26.68 2.69
C SER A 50 19.84 -25.94 3.38
N PHE A 51 19.05 -26.66 4.17
CA PHE A 51 18.01 -26.07 5.00
C PHE A 51 18.60 -25.15 6.08
N GLU A 52 19.65 -25.63 6.75
CA GLU A 52 20.36 -24.93 7.83
C GLU A 52 20.92 -23.60 7.33
N GLU A 53 21.55 -23.58 6.16
CA GLU A 53 22.07 -22.33 5.58
C GLU A 53 20.95 -21.31 5.31
N VAL A 54 19.75 -21.76 4.89
CA VAL A 54 18.61 -20.88 4.66
C VAL A 54 18.02 -20.38 5.97
N GLN A 55 17.96 -21.21 7.01
CA GLN A 55 17.49 -20.84 8.33
C GLN A 55 18.43 -19.80 8.96
N ASP A 56 19.74 -20.08 9.00
CA ASP A 56 20.77 -19.16 9.51
C ASP A 56 20.74 -17.81 8.76
N TRP A 57 20.57 -17.86 7.44
CA TRP A 57 20.45 -16.65 6.64
C TRP A 57 19.21 -15.82 6.99
N VAL A 58 18.07 -16.46 7.25
CA VAL A 58 16.83 -15.77 7.67
C VAL A 58 16.98 -15.17 9.07
N ASP A 59 17.63 -15.88 9.98
CA ASP A 59 17.84 -15.46 11.36
C ASP A 59 18.85 -14.30 11.48
N GLY A 60 19.78 -14.20 10.52
CA GLY A 60 20.74 -13.09 10.43
C GLY A 60 20.16 -11.72 10.04
N PHE A 61 18.85 -11.60 9.80
CA PHE A 61 18.23 -10.31 9.45
C PHE A 61 17.82 -9.49 10.68
N ASP A 62 18.30 -8.25 10.77
CA ASP A 62 17.86 -7.30 11.81
C ASP A 62 16.36 -6.95 11.74
N LEU A 63 15.82 -6.91 10.52
CA LEU A 63 14.45 -6.48 10.26
C LEU A 63 13.60 -7.67 9.80
N PRO A 64 12.60 -8.09 10.59
CA PRO A 64 11.70 -9.19 10.21
C PRO A 64 10.97 -8.94 8.87
N GLY A 65 10.72 -7.67 8.55
CA GLY A 65 10.17 -7.24 7.26
C GLY A 65 11.06 -7.58 6.07
N ALA A 66 12.37 -7.37 6.21
CA ALA A 66 13.36 -7.66 5.18
C ALA A 66 13.55 -9.17 5.03
N ALA A 67 13.68 -9.90 6.16
CA ALA A 67 13.79 -11.35 6.20
C ALA A 67 12.66 -12.04 5.40
N GLU A 68 11.40 -11.73 5.72
CA GLU A 68 10.25 -12.32 5.03
C GLU A 68 10.26 -12.01 3.53
N LYS A 69 10.61 -10.77 3.14
CA LYS A 69 10.63 -10.38 1.72
C LYS A 69 11.73 -11.11 0.96
N ALA A 70 12.93 -11.19 1.54
CA ALA A 70 14.07 -11.88 0.96
C ALA A 70 13.77 -13.37 0.83
N TYR A 71 13.39 -14.03 1.92
CA TYR A 71 13.03 -15.46 1.94
C TYR A 71 11.89 -15.79 0.99
N LYS A 72 10.80 -15.00 0.95
CA LYS A 72 9.70 -15.24 -0.02
C LYS A 72 10.18 -15.16 -1.46
N THR A 73 11.12 -14.25 -1.76
CA THR A 73 11.69 -14.14 -3.11
C THR A 73 12.59 -15.35 -3.41
N PHE A 74 13.45 -15.73 -2.46
CA PHE A 74 14.30 -16.91 -2.56
C PHE A 74 13.47 -18.17 -2.81
N ARG A 75 12.46 -18.41 -1.97
CA ARG A 75 11.53 -19.54 -2.07
C ARG A 75 10.83 -19.60 -3.43
N GLN A 76 10.43 -18.45 -3.96
CA GLN A 76 9.77 -18.38 -5.27
C GLN A 76 10.69 -18.76 -6.41
N ILE A 77 11.97 -18.36 -6.36
CA ILE A 77 12.99 -18.72 -7.35
C ILE A 77 13.35 -20.20 -7.20
N TYR A 78 13.71 -20.63 -5.99
CA TYR A 78 14.12 -22.01 -5.69
C TYR A 78 13.05 -23.03 -6.13
N ARG A 79 11.79 -22.85 -5.69
CA ARG A 79 10.67 -23.73 -6.09
C ARG A 79 10.28 -23.60 -7.56
N TRP A 80 10.61 -22.50 -8.21
CA TRP A 80 10.43 -22.39 -9.65
C TRP A 80 11.45 -23.25 -10.38
N VAL A 81 12.73 -23.23 -9.97
CA VAL A 81 13.78 -24.09 -10.53
C VAL A 81 13.44 -25.57 -10.34
N LEU A 82 13.09 -25.99 -9.12
CA LEU A 82 12.73 -27.39 -8.84
C LEU A 82 11.64 -27.89 -9.80
N ARG A 83 10.59 -27.09 -10.02
CA ARG A 83 9.49 -27.45 -10.93
C ARG A 83 9.90 -27.37 -12.40
N ARG A 84 10.63 -26.34 -12.80
CA ARG A 84 11.00 -26.06 -14.19
C ARG A 84 11.97 -27.11 -14.76
N HIS A 85 12.86 -27.61 -13.91
CA HIS A 85 13.87 -28.62 -14.25
C HIS A 85 13.53 -30.01 -13.71
N GLN A 86 12.36 -30.18 -13.09
CA GLN A 86 11.87 -31.44 -12.52
C GLN A 86 12.86 -32.10 -11.55
N LEU A 87 13.56 -31.28 -10.76
CA LEU A 87 14.54 -31.76 -9.78
C LEU A 87 13.82 -32.48 -8.65
N ARG A 88 14.28 -33.71 -8.34
CA ARG A 88 13.74 -34.56 -7.28
C ARG A 88 14.63 -34.52 -6.05
N ILE A 89 14.79 -33.32 -5.49
CA ILE A 89 15.54 -33.07 -4.25
C ILE A 89 14.61 -32.56 -3.16
N TRP A 90 15.07 -32.63 -1.91
CA TRP A 90 14.33 -32.04 -0.80
C TRP A 90 14.19 -30.52 -0.98
N ASP A 91 12.99 -30.00 -0.72
CA ASP A 91 12.75 -28.57 -0.80
C ASP A 91 13.20 -27.89 0.49
N VAL A 92 14.41 -27.35 0.48
CA VAL A 92 15.06 -26.68 1.63
C VAL A 92 14.31 -25.43 2.13
N THR A 93 13.27 -24.99 1.41
CA THR A 93 12.42 -23.90 1.87
C THR A 93 11.31 -24.40 2.80
N GLN A 94 11.05 -25.70 2.87
CA GLN A 94 10.03 -26.27 3.76
C GLN A 94 10.51 -26.24 5.21
N GLY A 95 9.66 -25.76 6.11
CA GLY A 95 9.96 -25.72 7.54
C GLY A 95 10.74 -24.47 8.00
N VAL A 96 11.16 -23.58 7.11
CA VAL A 96 11.91 -22.37 7.50
C VAL A 96 11.02 -21.46 8.35
N GLU A 97 11.51 -21.14 9.54
CA GLU A 97 10.84 -20.28 10.49
C GLU A 97 11.20 -18.82 10.23
N LEU A 98 10.19 -17.98 10.06
CA LEU A 98 10.40 -16.54 9.84
C LEU A 98 10.33 -15.78 11.16
N PRO A 99 11.17 -14.74 11.33
CA PRO A 99 11.11 -13.91 12.52
C PRO A 99 9.72 -13.29 12.68
N LYS A 100 9.19 -13.34 13.90
CA LYS A 100 7.86 -12.84 14.21
C LYS A 100 7.82 -11.33 14.00
N LYS A 101 6.93 -10.88 13.12
CA LYS A 101 6.72 -9.45 12.91
C LYS A 101 6.00 -8.85 14.11
N PRO A 102 6.50 -7.75 14.69
CA PRO A 102 5.75 -7.03 15.69
C PRO A 102 4.46 -6.48 15.05
N THR A 103 3.37 -6.50 15.81
CA THR A 103 2.12 -5.88 15.39
C THR A 103 2.29 -4.35 15.43
N VAL A 104 2.69 -3.75 14.31
CA VAL A 104 2.85 -2.29 14.21
C VAL A 104 1.49 -1.65 13.97
N ARG A 105 1.05 -0.80 14.90
CA ARG A 105 -0.12 0.07 14.70
C ARG A 105 0.26 1.18 13.74
N ARG A 106 -0.55 1.37 12.71
CA ARG A 106 -0.34 2.46 11.76
C ARG A 106 -0.85 3.75 12.40
N PRO A 107 -0.07 4.84 12.37
CA PRO A 107 -0.51 6.10 12.94
C PRO A 107 -1.69 6.64 12.13
N THR A 108 -2.68 7.19 12.83
CA THR A 108 -3.85 7.87 12.28
C THR A 108 -3.92 9.29 12.83
N LEU A 109 -4.62 10.16 12.11
CA LEU A 109 -4.95 11.51 12.60
C LEU A 109 -6.35 11.48 13.21
N THR A 110 -6.57 12.32 14.21
CA THR A 110 -7.94 12.68 14.62
C THR A 110 -8.57 13.59 13.57
N ALA A 111 -9.91 13.69 13.58
CA ALA A 111 -10.64 14.58 12.68
C ALA A 111 -10.14 16.05 12.78
N GLU A 112 -9.85 16.52 14.00
CA GLU A 112 -9.36 17.88 14.21
C GLU A 112 -7.93 18.08 13.67
N GLN A 113 -7.04 17.12 13.91
CA GLN A 113 -5.67 17.16 13.37
C GLN A 113 -5.66 17.14 11.84
N GLU A 114 -6.51 16.31 11.23
CA GLU A 114 -6.65 16.27 9.77
C GLU A 114 -7.21 17.59 9.23
N ARG A 115 -8.21 18.19 9.89
CA ARG A 115 -8.78 19.49 9.53
C ARG A 115 -7.73 20.61 9.56
N VAL A 116 -6.92 20.68 10.63
CA VAL A 116 -5.81 21.66 10.75
C VAL A 116 -4.82 21.48 9.60
N THR A 117 -4.45 20.23 9.32
CA THR A 117 -3.47 19.91 8.28
C THR A 117 -3.98 20.26 6.88
N LEU A 118 -5.22 19.90 6.56
CA LEU A 118 -5.84 20.19 5.27
C LEU A 118 -5.99 21.69 5.01
N LYS A 119 -6.27 22.49 6.05
CA LYS A 119 -6.28 23.95 5.93
C LYS A 119 -4.89 24.52 5.65
N ALA A 120 -3.86 24.00 6.32
CA ALA A 120 -2.51 24.52 6.21
C ALA A 120 -1.82 24.22 4.87
N ILE A 121 -2.21 23.16 4.16
CA ILE A 121 -1.62 22.78 2.87
C ILE A 121 -2.24 23.51 1.67
N VAL A 122 -3.20 24.41 1.90
CA VAL A 122 -3.88 25.16 0.83
C VAL A 122 -2.86 25.92 -0.03
N GLY A 123 -2.96 25.76 -1.35
CA GLY A 123 -2.06 26.37 -2.33
C GLY A 123 -0.78 25.57 -2.60
N GLN A 124 -0.53 24.47 -1.88
CA GLN A 124 0.65 23.65 -2.12
C GLN A 124 0.50 22.78 -3.37
N PRO A 125 1.59 22.50 -4.13
CA PRO A 125 1.50 21.69 -5.36
C PRO A 125 1.04 20.24 -5.17
N PHE A 126 1.11 19.72 -3.94
CA PHE A 126 0.65 18.38 -3.57
C PHE A 126 -0.77 18.37 -2.99
N GLU A 127 -1.40 19.53 -2.84
CA GLU A 127 -2.67 19.71 -2.12
C GLU A 127 -3.76 18.77 -2.63
N ALA A 128 -4.01 18.75 -3.95
CA ALA A 128 -5.08 17.93 -4.52
C ALA A 128 -4.93 16.44 -4.17
N ALA A 129 -3.72 15.90 -4.25
CA ALA A 129 -3.47 14.49 -3.95
C ALA A 129 -3.64 14.17 -2.46
N VAL A 130 -3.24 15.08 -1.57
CA VAL A 130 -3.42 14.91 -0.12
C VAL A 130 -4.89 15.03 0.25
N LEU A 131 -5.60 16.04 -0.27
CA LEU A 131 -7.03 16.23 -0.07
C LEU A 131 -7.85 15.02 -0.55
N LEU A 132 -7.55 14.50 -1.75
CA LEU A 132 -8.19 13.28 -2.26
C LEU A 132 -7.87 12.06 -1.40
N GLY A 133 -6.61 11.91 -0.96
CA GLY A 133 -6.20 10.82 -0.08
C GLY A 133 -6.94 10.82 1.26
N ALA A 134 -7.08 12.00 1.86
CA ALA A 134 -7.78 12.21 3.12
C ALA A 134 -9.31 12.08 2.95
N ALA A 135 -9.92 12.77 1.98
CA ALA A 135 -11.38 12.86 1.88
C ALA A 135 -12.07 11.59 1.32
N LEU A 136 -11.35 10.74 0.59
CA LEU A 136 -11.89 9.55 -0.07
C LEU A 136 -11.17 8.25 0.35
N GLY A 137 -10.23 8.31 1.30
CA GLY A 137 -9.46 7.14 1.72
C GLY A 137 -8.64 6.48 0.60
N LEU A 138 -8.15 7.26 -0.37
CA LEU A 138 -7.44 6.72 -1.53
C LEU A 138 -6.04 6.23 -1.18
N ARG A 139 -5.58 5.20 -1.90
CA ARG A 139 -4.15 4.90 -1.91
C ARG A 139 -3.40 6.06 -2.56
N ARG A 140 -2.16 6.32 -2.12
CA ARG A 140 -1.31 7.36 -2.71
C ARG A 140 -1.26 7.33 -4.24
N CYS A 141 -1.08 6.14 -4.82
CA CYS A 141 -1.03 5.97 -6.28
C CYS A 141 -2.35 6.35 -6.97
N GLU A 142 -3.49 6.04 -6.34
CA GLU A 142 -4.83 6.39 -6.83
C GLU A 142 -5.06 7.91 -6.72
N ALA A 143 -4.75 8.51 -5.57
CA ALA A 143 -4.93 9.94 -5.33
C ALA A 143 -4.14 10.82 -6.31
N CYS A 144 -2.91 10.40 -6.66
CA CYS A 144 -2.08 11.11 -7.63
C CYS A 144 -2.54 10.89 -9.08
N ALA A 145 -3.33 9.85 -9.34
CA ALA A 145 -3.80 9.47 -10.69
C ALA A 145 -5.12 10.13 -11.09
N VAL A 146 -5.88 10.68 -10.12
CA VAL A 146 -7.18 11.30 -10.39
C VAL A 146 -7.02 12.45 -11.37
N ARG A 147 -7.81 12.41 -12.44
CA ARG A 147 -7.90 13.44 -13.46
C ARG A 147 -9.19 14.22 -13.32
N ILE A 148 -9.21 15.39 -13.95
CA ILE A 148 -10.37 16.29 -13.96
C ILE A 148 -11.60 15.61 -14.54
N GLU A 149 -11.40 14.81 -15.59
CA GLU A 149 -12.45 14.03 -16.26
C GLU A 149 -13.00 12.86 -15.43
N ASP A 150 -12.32 12.44 -14.36
CA ASP A 150 -12.84 11.38 -13.48
C ASP A 150 -13.84 11.91 -12.44
N VAL A 151 -13.97 13.24 -12.32
CA VAL A 151 -14.82 13.90 -11.33
C VAL A 151 -16.09 14.41 -12.03
N ASP A 152 -17.24 13.93 -11.58
CA ASP A 152 -18.50 14.60 -11.85
C ASP A 152 -18.55 15.89 -11.00
N TRP A 153 -18.30 17.02 -11.64
CA TRP A 153 -18.23 18.32 -10.98
C TRP A 153 -19.59 18.86 -10.51
N ARG A 154 -20.71 18.26 -10.92
CA ARG A 154 -22.05 18.64 -10.44
C ARG A 154 -22.39 17.86 -9.18
N SER A 155 -22.22 16.54 -9.21
CA SER A 155 -22.61 15.68 -8.11
C SER A 155 -21.49 15.47 -7.09
N GLY A 156 -20.21 15.54 -7.48
CA GLY A 156 -19.06 15.22 -6.62
C GLY A 156 -18.68 13.74 -6.60
N TRP A 157 -19.25 12.90 -7.47
CA TRP A 157 -18.80 11.52 -7.65
C TRP A 157 -17.46 11.47 -8.39
N VAL A 158 -16.53 10.63 -7.92
CA VAL A 158 -15.19 10.46 -8.49
C VAL A 158 -14.98 9.01 -8.88
N HIS A 159 -14.60 8.75 -10.13
CA HIS A 159 -14.29 7.42 -10.64
C HIS A 159 -12.80 7.08 -10.46
N VAL A 160 -12.49 6.27 -9.47
CA VAL A 160 -11.13 5.79 -9.17
C VAL A 160 -10.85 4.54 -9.99
N ARG A 161 -10.15 4.69 -11.11
CA ARG A 161 -9.90 3.59 -12.08
C ARG A 161 -8.43 3.37 -12.46
N ARG A 162 -7.54 4.23 -11.97
CA ARG A 162 -6.11 4.25 -12.32
C ARG A 162 -5.24 4.49 -11.10
N GLY A 163 -3.98 4.11 -11.20
CA GLY A 163 -2.95 4.40 -10.22
C GLY A 163 -1.64 4.78 -10.88
N LEU A 164 -0.92 5.75 -10.31
CA LEU A 164 0.43 6.12 -10.72
C LEU A 164 1.47 5.44 -9.85
N HIS A 165 2.49 4.89 -10.49
CA HIS A 165 3.64 4.27 -9.85
C HIS A 165 4.92 4.87 -10.42
N VAL A 166 5.99 4.84 -9.63
CA VAL A 166 7.33 5.20 -10.11
C VAL A 166 8.13 3.91 -10.20
N VAL A 167 8.62 3.58 -11.39
CA VAL A 167 9.40 2.37 -11.68
C VAL A 167 10.65 2.78 -12.44
N GLY A 168 11.84 2.50 -11.89
CA GLY A 168 13.09 2.90 -12.52
C GLY A 168 13.26 4.42 -12.71
N GLY A 169 12.60 5.23 -11.88
CA GLY A 169 12.59 6.70 -12.02
C GLY A 169 11.45 7.25 -12.87
N GLU A 170 10.81 6.42 -13.68
CA GLU A 170 9.75 6.83 -14.60
C GLU A 170 8.35 6.69 -13.99
N VAL A 171 7.46 7.62 -14.33
CA VAL A 171 6.06 7.58 -13.90
C VAL A 171 5.27 6.67 -14.83
N VAL A 172 4.84 5.53 -14.30
CA VAL A 172 4.02 4.54 -15.01
C VAL A 172 2.58 4.61 -14.53
N GLU A 173 1.65 4.87 -15.45
CA GLU A 173 0.23 4.74 -15.19
C GLU A 173 -0.19 3.27 -15.34
N THR A 174 -0.99 2.79 -14.38
CA THR A 174 -1.53 1.44 -14.42
C THR A 174 -3.01 1.46 -14.13
N GLY A 175 -3.75 0.52 -14.71
CA GLY A 175 -5.11 0.22 -14.25
C GLY A 175 -5.11 -0.26 -12.81
N CYS A 176 -6.27 -0.16 -12.16
CA CYS A 176 -6.50 -0.66 -10.80
C CYS A 176 -6.00 -2.11 -10.60
N LYS A 177 -5.46 -2.41 -9.40
CA LYS A 177 -4.86 -3.74 -9.11
C LYS A 177 -5.90 -4.86 -9.15
N THR A 178 -7.13 -4.56 -8.74
CA THR A 178 -8.26 -5.50 -8.66
C THR A 178 -9.51 -4.82 -9.23
N LYS A 179 -10.50 -5.61 -9.65
CA LYS A 179 -11.82 -5.08 -10.07
C LYS A 179 -12.45 -4.20 -8.98
N LEU A 180 -12.34 -4.60 -7.71
CA LEU A 180 -12.86 -3.84 -6.57
C LEU A 180 -12.14 -2.51 -6.32
N SER A 181 -10.93 -2.33 -6.85
CA SER A 181 -10.24 -1.03 -6.75
C SER A 181 -10.77 -0.03 -7.78
N ASP A 182 -11.40 -0.51 -8.86
CA ASP A 182 -12.18 0.30 -9.79
C ASP A 182 -13.55 0.61 -9.17
N ARG A 183 -13.72 1.85 -8.69
CA ARG A 183 -14.88 2.23 -7.86
C ARG A 183 -15.22 3.70 -7.99
N LYS A 184 -16.47 4.04 -7.68
CA LYS A 184 -16.94 5.42 -7.56
C LYS A 184 -17.05 5.79 -6.09
N LEU A 185 -16.50 6.95 -5.73
CA LEU A 185 -16.56 7.49 -4.37
C LEU A 185 -17.12 8.90 -4.38
N LYS A 186 -17.80 9.29 -3.30
CA LYS A 186 -18.44 10.59 -3.18
C LYS A 186 -17.54 11.57 -2.43
N LEU A 187 -17.18 12.68 -3.07
CA LEU A 187 -16.49 13.77 -2.39
C LEU A 187 -17.43 14.47 -1.41
N PRO A 188 -16.95 14.76 -0.19
CA PRO A 188 -17.57 15.77 0.66
C PRO A 188 -17.61 17.13 -0.06
N ARG A 189 -18.64 17.93 0.24
CA ARG A 189 -18.84 19.24 -0.40
C ARG A 189 -17.62 20.16 -0.30
N PHE A 190 -17.00 20.25 0.88
CA PHE A 190 -15.81 21.10 1.10
C PHE A 190 -14.64 20.69 0.20
N ALA A 191 -14.44 19.38 -0.02
CA ALA A 191 -13.35 18.87 -0.85
C ALA A 191 -13.63 19.12 -2.33
N LEU A 192 -14.88 18.96 -2.78
CA LEU A 192 -15.30 19.28 -4.15
C LEU A 192 -15.09 20.77 -4.46
N GLU A 193 -15.52 21.66 -3.57
CA GLU A 193 -15.34 23.10 -3.71
C GLU A 193 -13.86 23.48 -3.77
N ARG A 194 -13.03 22.87 -2.93
CA ARG A 194 -11.59 23.11 -2.97
C ARG A 194 -10.94 22.58 -4.25
N LEU A 195 -11.34 21.40 -4.73
CA LEU A 195 -10.86 20.88 -6.01
C LEU A 195 -11.30 21.74 -7.20
N ARG A 196 -12.47 22.40 -7.15
CA ARG A 196 -12.87 23.39 -8.19
C ARG A 196 -11.88 24.56 -8.23
N ALA A 197 -11.49 25.07 -7.07
CA ALA A 197 -10.48 26.13 -6.98
C ALA A 197 -9.11 25.68 -7.52
N ILE A 198 -8.66 24.46 -7.17
CA ILE A 198 -7.38 23.91 -7.66
C ILE A 198 -7.41 23.64 -9.16
N ARG A 199 -8.54 23.17 -9.69
CA ARG A 199 -8.72 22.95 -11.13
C ARG A 199 -8.63 24.28 -11.89
N GLY A 200 -9.27 25.32 -11.35
CA GLY A 200 -9.45 26.58 -12.05
C GLY A 200 -10.18 26.37 -13.37
N THR A 201 -9.61 26.92 -14.44
CA THR A 201 -10.16 26.84 -15.80
C THR A 201 -9.82 25.53 -16.54
N ARG A 202 -8.92 24.70 -15.99
CA ARG A 202 -8.50 23.44 -16.63
C ARG A 202 -9.69 22.51 -16.84
N ARG A 203 -9.76 21.88 -18.00
CA ARG A 203 -10.84 20.96 -18.38
C ARG A 203 -10.42 19.49 -18.42
N SER A 204 -9.13 19.21 -18.47
CA SER A 204 -8.60 17.84 -18.57
C SER A 204 -7.25 17.71 -17.89
N GLY A 205 -6.87 16.46 -17.64
CA GLY A 205 -5.55 16.11 -17.11
C GLY A 205 -5.55 15.91 -15.59
N ARG A 206 -4.37 15.61 -15.05
CA ARG A 206 -4.22 15.25 -13.63
C ARG A 206 -4.48 16.44 -12.72
N LEU A 207 -5.20 16.19 -11.61
CA LEU A 207 -5.41 17.19 -10.56
C LEU A 207 -4.09 17.52 -9.85
N CYS A 208 -3.22 16.53 -9.65
CA CYS A 208 -1.87 16.70 -9.15
C CYS A 208 -0.83 16.34 -10.23
N LEU A 209 0.06 17.27 -10.55
CA LEU A 209 1.07 17.09 -11.61
C LEU A 209 2.34 16.38 -11.12
N LEU A 210 2.57 16.37 -9.81
CA LEU A 210 3.71 15.70 -9.20
C LEU A 210 3.60 14.18 -9.32
N ASP A 211 4.75 13.51 -9.28
CA ASP A 211 4.79 12.06 -9.13
C ASP A 211 4.44 11.65 -7.68
N PRO A 212 3.97 10.40 -7.46
CA PRO A 212 3.57 9.93 -6.14
C PRO A 212 4.64 10.04 -5.04
N ASN A 213 5.93 9.86 -5.38
CA ASN A 213 7.01 9.93 -4.41
C ASN A 213 7.29 11.39 -4.04
N ALA A 214 7.29 12.30 -5.00
CA ALA A 214 7.42 13.74 -4.74
C ALA A 214 6.27 14.28 -3.88
N VAL A 215 5.02 13.88 -4.15
CA VAL A 215 3.86 14.25 -3.31
C VAL A 215 4.10 13.85 -1.85
N ALA A 216 4.39 12.57 -1.60
CA ALA A 216 4.58 12.07 -0.24
C ALA A 216 5.76 12.74 0.49
N ARG A 217 6.88 12.94 -0.22
CA ARG A 217 8.07 13.60 0.33
C ARG A 217 7.80 15.07 0.66
N ARG A 218 7.20 15.82 -0.27
CA ARG A 218 6.92 17.25 -0.08
C ARG A 218 5.87 17.49 1.00
N PHE A 219 4.82 16.68 1.04
CA PHE A 219 3.83 16.74 2.13
C PHE A 219 4.48 16.52 3.50
N ARG A 220 5.27 15.44 3.64
CA ARG A 220 5.98 15.15 4.90
C ARG A 220 6.94 16.28 5.30
N ALA A 221 7.73 16.79 4.36
CA ALA A 221 8.67 17.87 4.61
C ALA A 221 7.95 19.16 5.02
N PHE A 222 6.84 19.48 4.37
CA PHE A 222 6.00 20.63 4.70
C PHE A 222 5.45 20.51 6.12
N CYS A 223 4.81 19.39 6.47
CA CYS A 223 4.28 19.20 7.82
C CYS A 223 5.35 19.27 8.90
N LYS A 224 6.53 18.67 8.67
CA LYS A 224 7.66 18.77 9.61
C LYS A 224 8.14 20.21 9.79
N ARG A 225 8.29 20.95 8.69
CA ARG A 225 8.78 22.34 8.71
C ARG A 225 7.85 23.26 9.50
N PHE A 226 6.54 23.03 9.43
CA PHE A 226 5.53 23.89 10.07
C PHE A 226 4.94 23.28 11.35
N GLY A 227 5.52 22.20 11.88
CA GLY A 227 5.02 21.56 13.10
C GLY A 227 3.59 21.03 13.01
N LEU A 228 3.11 20.67 11.81
CA LEU A 228 1.74 20.24 11.59
C LEU A 228 1.56 18.77 12.00
N PRO A 229 0.39 18.40 12.57
CA PRO A 229 0.01 17.00 12.74
C PRO A 229 0.11 16.29 11.39
N HIS A 230 0.81 15.17 11.32
CA HIS A 230 0.88 14.44 10.07
C HIS A 230 1.16 12.97 10.28
N VAL A 231 0.66 12.18 9.34
CA VAL A 231 1.02 10.78 9.15
C VAL A 231 1.64 10.64 7.77
N PRO A 232 2.41 9.57 7.50
CA PRO A 232 2.80 9.26 6.13
C PRO A 232 1.58 9.26 5.21
N MET A 233 1.69 9.78 3.99
CA MET A 233 0.54 9.90 3.07
C MET A 233 -0.20 8.57 2.84
N THR A 234 0.52 7.44 2.92
CA THR A 234 -0.06 6.08 2.85
C THR A 234 -0.99 5.75 4.01
N CYS A 235 -0.94 6.51 5.10
CA CYS A 235 -1.76 6.36 6.30
C CYS A 235 -2.95 7.32 6.35
N LEU A 236 -3.08 8.28 5.44
CA LEU A 236 -4.30 9.11 5.35
C LEU A 236 -5.54 8.27 5.11
N ARG A 237 -5.42 7.20 4.32
CA ARG A 237 -6.48 6.20 4.17
C ARG A 237 -6.88 5.53 5.48
N HIS A 238 -5.90 5.27 6.36
CA HIS A 238 -6.17 4.71 7.68
C HIS A 238 -6.83 5.75 8.58
N SER A 239 -6.40 7.02 8.53
CA SER A 239 -7.10 8.12 9.19
C SER A 239 -8.55 8.23 8.73
N TRP A 240 -8.82 8.24 7.42
CA TRP A 240 -10.19 8.30 6.89
C TRP A 240 -11.05 7.16 7.44
N ALA A 241 -10.57 5.93 7.40
CA ALA A 241 -11.30 4.77 7.89
C ALA A 241 -11.59 4.86 9.39
N THR A 242 -10.59 5.23 10.20
CA THR A 242 -10.74 5.39 11.65
C THR A 242 -11.70 6.52 11.99
N ILE A 243 -11.55 7.69 11.37
CA ILE A 243 -12.44 8.84 11.57
C ILE A 243 -13.88 8.46 11.20
N SER A 244 -14.10 7.83 10.04
CA SER A 244 -15.44 7.40 9.62
C SER A 244 -16.06 6.39 10.60
N LEU A 245 -15.27 5.42 11.07
CA LEU A 245 -15.74 4.41 12.02
C LEU A 245 -16.14 5.04 13.37
N GLU A 246 -15.31 5.95 13.88
CA GLU A 246 -15.56 6.70 15.12
C GLU A 246 -16.80 7.57 15.04
N HIS A 247 -17.18 8.04 13.84
CA HIS A 247 -18.36 8.88 13.60
C HIS A 247 -19.59 8.10 13.11
N GLY A 248 -19.65 6.78 13.31
CA GLY A 248 -20.88 6.02 13.09
C GLY A 248 -20.95 5.19 11.82
N ALA A 249 -19.97 5.28 10.91
CA ALA A 249 -20.02 4.50 9.68
C ALA A 249 -19.89 2.99 9.96
N ALA A 250 -20.66 2.18 9.23
CA ALA A 250 -20.56 0.73 9.28
C ALA A 250 -19.21 0.27 8.69
N ILE A 251 -18.63 -0.81 9.24
CA ILE A 251 -17.32 -1.29 8.80
C ILE A 251 -17.39 -1.88 7.38
N GLU A 252 -18.56 -2.39 6.99
CA GLU A 252 -18.90 -2.86 5.67
C GLU A 252 -18.85 -1.72 4.64
N ASP A 253 -19.45 -0.57 4.96
CA ASP A 253 -19.43 0.62 4.10
C ASP A 253 -18.00 1.14 3.90
N ILE A 254 -17.22 1.16 4.99
CA ILE A 254 -15.79 1.50 4.93
C ILE A 254 -15.05 0.50 4.05
N ALA A 255 -15.26 -0.80 4.21
CA ALA A 255 -14.59 -1.83 3.42
C ALA A 255 -14.90 -1.69 1.91
N VAL A 256 -16.16 -1.41 1.56
CA VAL A 256 -16.61 -1.14 0.19
C VAL A 256 -15.96 0.12 -0.36
N ALA A 257 -16.02 1.24 0.36
CA ALA A 257 -15.43 2.51 -0.05
C ALA A 257 -13.91 2.41 -0.27
N LEU A 258 -13.26 1.59 0.55
CA LEU A 258 -11.82 1.34 0.45
C LEU A 258 -11.48 0.33 -0.66
N GLY A 259 -12.44 -0.44 -1.18
CA GLY A 259 -12.19 -1.47 -2.19
C GLY A 259 -11.35 -2.62 -1.64
N HIS A 260 -11.65 -3.05 -0.40
CA HIS A 260 -11.06 -4.24 0.19
C HIS A 260 -11.67 -5.51 -0.40
N SER A 261 -10.85 -6.52 -0.66
CA SER A 261 -11.32 -7.81 -1.16
C SER A 261 -12.05 -8.63 -0.10
N THR A 262 -11.80 -8.35 1.18
CA THR A 262 -12.45 -9.00 2.32
C THR A 262 -12.69 -7.99 3.44
N VAL A 263 -13.80 -8.12 4.16
CA VAL A 263 -14.13 -7.31 5.35
C VAL A 263 -13.08 -7.54 6.46
N ASN A 264 -12.54 -8.76 6.57
CA ASN A 264 -11.46 -9.07 7.52
C ASN A 264 -10.24 -8.15 7.38
N THR A 265 -9.93 -7.68 6.17
CA THR A 265 -8.86 -6.70 5.96
C THR A 265 -9.19 -5.36 6.63
N ALA A 266 -10.46 -4.93 6.61
CA ALA A 266 -10.91 -3.74 7.32
C ALA A 266 -10.90 -3.96 8.84
N MET A 267 -11.42 -5.10 9.31
CA MET A 267 -11.48 -5.46 10.74
C MET A 267 -10.09 -5.46 11.38
N SER A 268 -9.12 -6.18 10.79
CA SER A 268 -7.75 -6.27 11.33
C SER A 268 -7.01 -4.92 11.35
N HIS A 269 -7.41 -3.97 10.51
CA HIS A 269 -6.77 -2.66 10.43
C HIS A 269 -7.46 -1.56 11.24
N TYR A 270 -8.79 -1.62 11.44
CA TYR A 270 -9.56 -0.47 11.93
C TYR A 270 -10.31 -0.67 13.25
N LEU A 271 -10.57 -1.91 13.69
CA LEU A 271 -11.20 -2.17 14.99
C LEU A 271 -10.30 -1.87 16.21
N GLN A 272 -9.16 -1.23 15.98
CA GLN A 272 -8.24 -0.84 17.05
C GLN A 272 -8.73 0.39 17.83
N SER A 273 -9.75 1.12 17.35
CA SER A 273 -10.46 2.15 18.12
C SER A 273 -11.46 1.52 19.10
N PHE A 274 -10.94 0.61 19.94
CA PHE A 274 -11.74 -0.24 20.83
C PHE A 274 -12.60 0.61 21.76
N ARG A 275 -12.09 1.73 22.30
CA ARG A 275 -12.80 2.51 23.31
C ARG A 275 -14.03 3.21 22.74
N THR A 276 -13.92 3.90 21.61
CA THR A 276 -15.06 4.64 21.01
C THR A 276 -16.11 3.68 20.45
N VAL A 277 -15.68 2.61 19.78
CA VAL A 277 -16.61 1.60 19.21
C VAL A 277 -17.32 0.84 20.32
N VAL A 278 -16.61 0.43 21.38
CA VAL A 278 -17.21 -0.25 22.54
C VAL A 278 -18.09 0.68 23.35
N ALA A 279 -17.69 1.94 23.55
CA ALA A 279 -18.53 2.95 24.19
C ALA A 279 -19.85 3.10 23.42
N ARG A 280 -19.80 3.32 22.10
CA ARG A 280 -21.01 3.42 21.26
C ARG A 280 -21.89 2.18 21.34
N ALA A 281 -21.29 0.99 21.33
CA ALA A 281 -22.04 -0.26 21.49
C ALA A 281 -22.72 -0.35 22.86
N SER A 282 -22.00 0.05 23.92
CA SER A 282 -22.52 0.11 25.27
C SER A 282 -23.63 1.15 25.40
N ASP A 283 -23.45 2.37 24.87
CA ASP A 283 -24.43 3.46 24.90
C ASP A 283 -25.72 3.05 24.16
N SER A 284 -25.59 2.36 23.02
CA SER A 284 -26.74 1.85 22.27
C SER A 284 -27.51 0.78 23.04
N TYR A 285 -26.80 -0.08 23.79
CA TYR A 285 -27.41 -1.06 24.68
C TYR A 285 -28.11 -0.37 25.86
N THR A 286 -27.44 0.58 26.52
CA THR A 286 -27.99 1.36 27.63
C THR A 286 -29.28 2.06 27.22
N ALA A 287 -29.29 2.76 26.08
CA ALA A 287 -30.48 3.44 25.55
C ALA A 287 -31.66 2.50 25.29
N ALA A 288 -31.41 1.21 25.04
CA ALA A 288 -32.47 0.21 24.87
C ALA A 288 -32.97 -0.39 26.20
N MET A 289 -32.19 -0.27 27.28
CA MET A 289 -32.47 -0.86 28.60
C MET A 289 -32.95 0.16 29.63
N GLU A 290 -32.79 1.46 29.37
CA GLU A 290 -33.35 2.53 30.21
C GLU A 290 -34.89 2.57 30.04
N TRP A 291 -35.59 2.34 31.14
CA TRP A 291 -37.05 2.41 31.30
C TRP A 291 -37.47 3.63 32.12
#